data_AF-A0A7R9C2V1-F1
#
_entry.id   AF-A0A7R9C2V1-F1
#
_cell.length_a   1.000
_cell.length_b   1.000
_cell.length_c   1.000
_cell.angle_alpha   90.00
_cell.angle_beta   90.00
_cell.angle_gamma   90.00
#
_symmetry.space_group_name_H-M   'P 1'
#
loop_
_entity.id
_entity.type
_entity.pdbx_description
1 polymer ?
#
loop_
_entity_poly.entity_id
_entity_poly.type
_entity_poly.pdbx_seq_one_letter_code
_entity_poly.pdbx_strand_id
1 'polypeptide(L)' 'MYVHDVMACSFPQWYLDFHEITIPSVCLPLSADFVAYLREDGLILPKEAIPSSDAIVSNRKRS' A
#
# COMPACT_ATOMS: atom_id res chain seq x y z
N MET A 1 17.46 -8.98 11.63
CA MET A 1 16.49 -8.03 11.05
C MET A 1 15.19 -8.20 11.79
N TYR A 2 14.69 -7.13 12.40
CA TYR A 2 13.44 -7.14 13.15
C TYR A 2 12.27 -6.78 12.23
N VAL A 3 11.07 -7.20 12.61
CA VAL A 3 9.84 -6.86 11.85
C VAL A 3 9.69 -5.35 11.69
N HIS A 4 10.07 -4.56 12.70
CA HIS A 4 10.01 -3.10 12.62
C HIS A 4 10.94 -2.52 11.55
N ASP A 5 12.13 -3.11 11.34
CA ASP A 5 13.06 -2.68 10.29
C ASP A 5 12.40 -2.82 8.91
N VAL A 6 11.73 -3.96 8.68
CA VAL A 6 11.02 -4.25 7.42
C VAL A 6 9.88 -3.25 7.19
N MET A 7 9.09 -2.97 8.23
CA MET A 7 7.95 -2.06 8.13
C MET A 7 8.37 -0.61 7.91
N ALA A 8 9.46 -0.16 8.55
CA ALA A 8 10.03 1.17 8.34
C ALA A 8 10.51 1.36 6.89
N CYS A 9 10.98 0.29 6.25
CA CYS A 9 11.37 0.30 4.84
C CYS A 9 10.20 0.17 3.85
N SER A 10 8.95 0.06 4.31
CA SER A 10 7.79 0.03 3.41
C SER A 10 7.54 1.40 2.79
N PHE A 11 7.16 1.42 1.51
CA PHE A 11 6.88 2.65 0.76
C PHE A 11 5.94 3.63 1.49
N PRO A 12 4.80 3.18 2.05
CA PRO A 12 3.88 4.08 2.75
C PRO A 12 4.47 4.72 4.00
N GLN A 13 5.50 4.13 4.62
CA GLN A 13 6.15 4.69 5.79
C GLN A 13 7.19 5.75 5.40
N TRP A 14 8.21 5.38 4.63
CA TRP A 14 9.29 6.32 4.33
C TRP A 14 8.88 7.45 3.36
N TYR A 15 7.87 7.22 2.50
CA TYR A 15 7.46 8.25 1.54
C TYR A 15 6.88 9.48 2.25
N LEU A 16 6.29 9.34 3.44
CA LEU A 16 5.79 10.49 4.22
C LEU A 16 6.91 11.51 4.51
N ASP A 17 8.08 11.02 4.91
CA ASP A 17 9.21 11.85 5.31
C ASP A 17 10.00 12.38 4.11
N PHE A 18 10.05 11.61 3.01
CA PHE A 18 10.93 11.90 1.87
C PHE A 18 10.19 12.28 0.58
N HIS A 19 8.88 12.51 0.60
CA HIS A 19 8.08 12.84 -0.59
C HIS A 19 8.60 14.08 -1.36
N GLU A 20 9.21 15.04 -0.67
CA GLU A 20 9.75 16.27 -1.27
C GLU A 20 11.04 16.05 -2.07
N ILE A 21 11.79 14.98 -1.78
CA ILE A 21 13.09 14.67 -2.38
C ILE A 21 13.08 13.38 -3.20
N THR A 22 11.90 12.85 -3.51
CA THR A 22 11.70 11.63 -4.29
C THR A 22 10.73 11.87 -5.44
N ILE A 23 10.54 10.85 -6.29
CA ILE A 23 9.61 10.94 -7.43
C ILE A 23 8.18 11.05 -6.90
N PRO A 24 7.39 12.05 -7.37
CA PRO A 24 5.98 12.16 -7.01
C PRO A 24 5.22 10.87 -7.32
N SER A 25 4.66 10.28 -6.28
CA SER A 25 4.05 8.95 -6.32
C SER A 25 2.76 8.93 -5.49
N VAL A 26 1.93 7.92 -5.73
CA VAL A 26 0.70 7.66 -4.98
C VAL A 26 0.66 6.20 -4.53
N CYS A 27 0.21 5.97 -3.30
CA CYS A 27 -0.04 4.62 -2.79
C CYS A 27 -1.49 4.24 -3.06
N LEU A 28 -1.70 3.25 -3.92
CA LEU A 28 -3.04 2.70 -4.18
C LEU A 28 -3.24 1.45 -3.32
N PRO A 29 -4.30 1.40 -2.49
CA PRO A 29 -4.68 0.15 -1.84
C PRO A 29 -5.11 -0.86 -2.90
N LEU A 30 -4.82 -2.14 -2.67
CA LEU A 30 -5.29 -3.21 -3.55
C LEU A 30 -6.82 -3.26 -3.50
N SER A 31 -7.49 -3.17 -4.64
CA SER A 31 -8.95 -3.33 -4.71
C SER A 31 -9.34 -4.81 -4.57
N ALA A 32 -10.58 -5.08 -4.17
CA ALA A 32 -11.09 -6.44 -4.09
C ALA A 32 -11.02 -7.16 -5.46
N ASP A 33 -11.38 -6.47 -6.53
CA ASP A 33 -11.32 -7.00 -7.90
C ASP A 33 -9.89 -7.36 -8.31
N PHE A 34 -8.91 -6.51 -7.95
CA PHE A 34 -7.52 -6.78 -8.26
C PHE A 34 -6.96 -7.93 -7.43
N VAL A 35 -7.38 -8.07 -6.17
CA VAL A 35 -7.04 -9.23 -5.33
C VAL A 35 -7.63 -10.52 -5.90
N ALA A 36 -8.86 -10.49 -6.41
CA ALA A 36 -9.49 -11.62 -7.07
C ALA A 36 -8.71 -12.03 -8.33
N TYR A 37 -8.37 -11.04 -9.17
CA TYR A 37 -7.53 -11.23 -10.37
C TYR A 37 -6.19 -11.94 -10.04
N LEU A 38 -5.45 -11.46 -9.03
CA LEU A 38 -4.18 -12.08 -8.63
C LEU A 38 -4.35 -13.54 -8.15
N ARG A 39 -5.49 -13.87 -7.52
CA ARG A 39 -5.78 -15.22 -7.03
C ARG A 39 -6.19 -16.18 -8.15
N GLU A 40 -6.83 -15.68 -9.20
CA GLU A 40 -7.13 -16.48 -10.40
C GLU A 40 -5.84 -16.98 -11.07
N ASP A 41 -4.77 -16.19 -11.02
CA ASP A 41 -3.42 -16.58 -11.47
C ASP A 41 -2.70 -17.55 -10.51
N GLY A 42 -3.36 -17.95 -9.41
CA GLY A 42 -2.82 -18.88 -8.41
C GLY A 42 -1.84 -18.26 -7.41
N LEU A 43 -1.74 -16.92 -7.34
CA LEU A 43 -0.88 -16.24 -6.38
C LEU A 43 -1.49 -16.29 -4.97
N ILE A 44 -0.67 -16.70 -4.00
CA ILE A 44 -1.03 -16.68 -2.58
C ILE A 44 -0.64 -15.32 -2.00
N LEU A 45 -1.63 -14.54 -1.61
CA LEU A 45 -1.42 -13.22 -1.00
C LEU A 45 -1.35 -13.32 0.53
N PRO A 46 -0.48 -12.50 1.18
CA PRO A 46 -0.50 -12.32 2.63
C PRO A 46 -1.87 -11.82 3.10
N LYS A 47 -2.25 -12.11 4.36
CA LYS A 47 -3.55 -11.70 4.91
C LYS A 47 -3.70 -10.18 4.96
N GLU A 48 -2.58 -9.49 5.14
CA GLU A 48 -2.45 -8.04 5.26
C GLU A 48 -2.69 -7.34 3.91
N ALA A 49 -2.56 -8.06 2.79
CA ALA A 49 -2.80 -7.53 1.44
C ALA A 49 -4.29 -7.54 1.05
N ILE A 50 -5.15 -8.14 1.87
CA ILE A 50 -6.58 -8.23 1.59
C ILE A 50 -7.22 -6.96 2.15
N PRO A 51 -7.78 -6.07 1.31
CA PRO A 51 -8.43 -4.86 1.79
C PRO A 51 -9.61 -5.25 2.69
N SER A 52 -9.56 -4.85 3.96
CA SER A 52 -10.79 -4.67 4.74
C SER A 52 -11.61 -3.60 4.01
N SER A 53 -12.89 -3.89 3.75
CA SER A 53 -13.84 -3.22 2.86
C SER A 53 -13.90 -1.67 2.83
N ASP A 54 -13.11 -0.94 3.62
CA ASP A 54 -13.27 0.49 3.92
C ASP A 54 -12.07 1.38 3.55
N ALA A 55 -11.02 0.86 2.90
CA ALA A 55 -9.82 1.63 2.57
C ALA A 55 -9.95 2.44 1.26
N ILE A 56 -10.99 3.28 1.11
CA ILE A 56 -10.96 4.40 0.15
C ILE A 56 -10.40 5.62 0.90
N VAL A 57 -9.08 5.68 1.10
CA VAL A 57 -8.46 6.88 1.67
C VAL A 57 -8.35 7.93 0.56
N SER A 58 -9.39 8.76 0.48
CA SER A 58 -9.37 10.05 -0.20
C SER A 58 -8.37 10.97 0.51
N ASN A 59 -7.18 11.13 -0.06
CA ASN A 59 -6.30 12.25 0.30
C ASN A 59 -6.16 13.19 -0.91
N ARG A 60 -7.16 14.05 -1.08
CA ARG A 60 -6.99 15.36 -1.70
C ARG A 60 -7.49 16.44 -0.74
N LYS A 61 -6.57 17.02 0.03
CA LYS A 61 -6.71 18.39 0.55
C LYS A 61 -5.36 19.09 0.43
N ARG A 62 -5.15 19.78 -0.70
CA ARG A 62 -4.32 20.98 -0.74
C ARG A 62 -5.27 22.15 -0.53
N SER A 63 -5.16 22.81 0.62
CA SER A 63 -5.74 24.14 0.88
C SER A 63 -4.80 25.21 0.36
#